data_AF-A0A5B0QSM7-F1
#
_entry.id   AF-A0A5B0QSM7-F1
#
_cell.length_a   1.000
_cell.length_b   1.000
_cell.length_c   1.000
_cell.angle_alpha   90.00
_cell.angle_beta   90.00
_cell.angle_gamma   90.00
#
_symmetry.space_group_name_H-M   'P 1'
#
loop_
_entity.id
_entity.type
_entity.pdbx_description
1 polymer ?
#
loop_
_entity_poly.entity_id
_entity_poly.type
_entity_poly.pdbx_seq_one_letter_code
_entity_poly.pdbx_strand_id
1 'polypeptide(L)'
;MSWTYRPFILASLVLQIFSHPYDSKLANYNININQAGGNKILSYSSDWPEKSTRGGYTPSPTNWRALPTYTVLLDKFVDGDPTNNDYFNTQWEWDSKANQLRHGGDISGFAQDRVLDYIYGMGYRCIFFAGTPWINMPWQADGYSALDFTLLDPHYGTLAEWRAAIDKIHARGMYVMLDMTTTTMGDLIGNSKSLNASTPFSLQGYEVEWKYPPHTPWDLQRYADFNFTNTRSTCQLPNFYDNDGSQITSVPRKLDGCYAGDFDQFGDIEAFGVHPDWQRQLSKFASVQDRLREWDDGVAAKLEHLACMTLKALDPDSIRIDKATQQTVDFVGKWGGAVKTCAASIGKNNFFIPGEMLVMPDNLAARMQIKINQSLLACLISTGGNTFGSLYIGRGRQPKNYANIGVQEASLIQANQSQHFMRPVGQNGLDSAAFHYSVYRSLTRFLSMDGNLDVAYDVEVNWASAWNQIFVSNDFLNHHTGQIDPRHLYGTSNQDVFRWPSLKNGTAKLLLGQLITNLVMPGIPLAYYGEEQDMYLYDSQGKSEL
;
A
#
# COMPACT_ATOMS: atom_id res chain seq x y z
N MET A 1 17.49 52.55 55.31
CA MET A 1 18.46 52.16 54.27
C MET A 1 18.88 50.73 54.52
N SER A 2 18.20 49.78 53.88
CA SER A 2 18.41 48.33 54.05
C SER A 2 19.27 47.78 52.92
N TRP A 3 20.33 47.05 53.24
CA TRP A 3 21.03 46.17 52.29
C TRP A 3 21.23 44.81 52.97
N THR A 4 20.40 43.86 52.61
CA THR A 4 20.55 42.43 52.95
C THR A 4 21.04 41.70 51.71
N TYR A 5 22.26 41.16 51.78
CA TYR A 5 22.83 40.26 50.78
C TYR A 5 22.07 38.91 50.80
N ARG A 6 21.59 38.47 49.64
CA ARG A 6 21.12 37.09 49.38
C ARG A 6 22.13 36.41 48.44
N PRO A 7 22.46 35.13 48.64
CA PRO A 7 23.25 34.38 47.67
C PRO A 7 22.36 33.99 46.49
N PHE A 8 22.82 34.27 45.27
CA PHE A 8 22.24 33.74 44.05
C PHE A 8 22.55 32.24 43.96
N ILE A 9 21.53 31.41 44.13
CA ILE A 9 21.56 30.02 43.66
C ILE A 9 21.46 30.10 42.13
N LEU A 10 22.51 29.65 41.43
CA LEU A 10 22.43 29.36 40.00
C LEU A 10 21.41 28.24 39.82
N ALA A 11 20.19 28.60 39.43
CA ALA A 11 19.25 27.67 38.84
C ALA A 11 19.80 27.28 37.47
N SER A 12 20.25 26.04 37.35
CA SER A 12 20.49 25.36 36.09
C SER A 12 19.23 25.44 35.23
N LEU A 13 19.24 26.33 34.24
CA LEU A 13 18.33 26.28 33.10
C LEU A 13 18.64 25.01 32.31
N VAL A 14 18.05 23.90 32.73
CA VAL A 14 17.82 22.76 31.84
C VAL A 14 16.85 23.29 30.79
N LEU A 15 17.40 23.60 29.60
CA LEU A 15 16.62 23.81 28.39
C LEU A 15 15.66 22.62 28.27
N GLN A 16 14.37 22.87 28.49
CA GLN A 16 13.33 21.90 28.20
C GLN A 16 13.45 21.56 26.71
N ILE A 17 13.80 20.30 26.45
CA ILE A 17 13.76 19.71 25.12
C ILE A 17 12.29 19.76 24.71
N PHE A 18 12.00 20.48 23.64
CA PHE A 18 10.67 20.48 23.03
C PHE A 18 10.31 19.04 22.63
N SER A 19 9.35 18.47 23.35
CA SER A 19 8.73 17.18 23.10
C SER A 19 7.51 17.37 22.19
N HIS A 20 7.36 16.58 21.12
CA HIS A 20 6.00 16.22 20.68
C HIS A 20 5.82 14.73 20.32
N PRO A 21 5.55 13.88 21.33
CA PRO A 21 5.05 12.51 21.19
C PRO A 21 3.98 12.16 22.24
N TYR A 22 2.98 11.34 21.86
CA TYR A 22 1.73 11.12 22.60
C TYR A 22 1.03 12.44 23.01
N ASP A 23 0.05 12.86 22.20
CA ASP A 23 -0.87 13.92 22.62
C ASP A 23 -2.10 13.29 23.27
N SER A 24 -2.33 13.61 24.56
CA SER A 24 -3.52 13.19 25.30
C SER A 24 -4.84 13.57 24.61
N LYS A 25 -4.86 14.64 23.80
CA LYS A 25 -6.04 15.05 23.02
C LYS A 25 -6.34 14.11 21.86
N LEU A 26 -5.31 13.45 21.33
CA LEU A 26 -5.40 12.53 20.20
C LEU A 26 -5.39 11.06 20.65
N ALA A 27 -5.44 10.79 21.95
CA ALA A 27 -5.31 9.45 22.52
C ALA A 27 -6.36 8.45 21.98
N ASN A 28 -7.53 8.93 21.57
CA ASN A 28 -8.58 8.08 21.00
C ASN A 28 -8.26 7.61 19.57
N TYR A 29 -7.35 8.28 18.86
CA TYR A 29 -6.98 8.01 17.47
C TYR A 29 -5.53 7.55 17.32
N ASN A 30 -4.69 7.78 18.32
CA ASN A 30 -3.27 7.44 18.29
C ASN A 30 -3.04 5.97 18.70
N ILE A 31 -2.39 5.19 17.83
CA ILE A 31 -2.03 3.81 18.14
C ILE A 31 -0.77 3.70 19.02
N ASN A 32 0.04 4.75 19.12
CA ASN A 32 1.17 4.81 20.03
C ASN A 32 0.70 5.08 21.47
N ILE A 33 0.85 4.10 22.34
CA ILE A 33 0.50 4.17 23.76
C ILE A 33 1.70 4.55 24.64
N ASN A 34 2.92 4.63 24.10
CA ASN A 34 4.11 4.98 24.88
C ASN A 34 4.21 6.49 25.10
N GLN A 35 3.74 6.94 26.26
CA GLN A 35 3.77 8.35 26.68
C GLN A 35 5.19 8.88 26.97
N ALA A 36 6.17 8.00 27.20
CA ALA A 36 7.53 8.37 27.58
C ALA A 36 8.53 8.36 26.41
N GLY A 37 8.09 7.97 25.20
CA GLY A 37 8.97 7.63 24.08
C GLY A 37 9.74 8.81 23.45
N GLY A 38 9.31 10.06 23.64
CA GLY A 38 9.88 11.15 22.84
C GLY A 38 9.51 10.99 21.35
N ASN A 39 10.01 11.84 20.45
CA ASN A 39 9.75 11.77 18.99
C ASN A 39 10.61 10.69 18.32
N LYS A 40 10.69 9.52 18.93
CA LYS A 40 11.55 8.42 18.48
C LYS A 40 10.66 7.25 18.12
N ILE A 41 10.37 7.11 16.82
CA ILE A 41 9.50 6.06 16.27
C ILE A 41 9.85 4.68 16.83
N LEU A 42 11.15 4.33 16.88
CA LEU A 42 11.61 3.03 17.36
C LEU A 42 11.35 2.76 18.86
N SER A 43 10.91 3.78 19.61
CA SER A 43 10.48 3.64 21.01
C SER A 43 8.97 3.51 21.17
N TYR A 44 8.19 3.74 20.10
CA TYR A 44 6.73 3.66 20.15
C TYR A 44 6.28 2.23 20.43
N SER A 45 5.13 2.10 21.09
CA SER A 45 4.47 0.81 21.31
C SER A 45 2.98 0.96 21.08
N SER A 46 2.32 -0.09 20.64
CA SER A 46 0.90 -0.11 20.32
C SER A 46 0.22 -1.41 20.78
N ASP A 47 0.77 -2.03 21.83
CA ASP A 47 0.21 -3.26 22.36
C ASP A 47 -1.29 -3.08 22.70
N TRP A 48 -2.07 -4.15 22.51
CA TRP A 48 -3.50 -4.20 22.83
C TRP A 48 -3.71 -5.07 24.09
N PRO A 49 -3.65 -4.50 25.31
CA PRO A 49 -3.67 -5.28 26.54
C PRO A 49 -4.95 -6.09 26.71
N GLU A 50 -6.10 -5.52 26.34
CA GLU A 50 -7.40 -6.18 26.48
C GLU A 50 -7.48 -7.46 25.64
N LYS A 51 -6.77 -7.53 24.51
CA LYS A 51 -6.76 -8.69 23.62
C LYS A 51 -6.20 -9.93 24.31
N SER A 52 -5.18 -9.78 25.17
CA SER A 52 -4.61 -10.87 25.96
C SER A 52 -5.62 -11.55 26.89
N THR A 53 -6.62 -10.79 27.37
CA THR A 53 -7.69 -11.30 28.25
C THR A 53 -8.87 -11.89 27.48
N ARG A 54 -8.95 -11.67 26.17
CA ARG A 54 -10.06 -12.09 25.29
C ARG A 54 -9.67 -13.23 24.33
N GLY A 55 -8.67 -14.02 24.68
CA GLY A 55 -8.22 -15.17 23.88
C GLY A 55 -7.01 -14.90 22.97
N GLY A 56 -6.41 -13.71 23.04
CA GLY A 56 -5.23 -13.33 22.26
C GLY A 56 -5.55 -12.82 20.86
N TYR A 57 -4.51 -12.52 20.08
CA TYR A 57 -4.64 -12.12 18.68
C TYR A 57 -5.20 -13.27 17.83
N THR A 58 -5.98 -12.94 16.82
CA THR A 58 -6.59 -13.96 15.95
C THR A 58 -5.50 -14.68 15.15
N PRO A 59 -5.42 -16.03 15.18
CA PRO A 59 -4.41 -16.75 14.43
C PRO A 59 -4.66 -16.66 12.91
N SER A 60 -3.58 -16.69 12.14
CA SER A 60 -3.68 -16.72 10.67
C SER A 60 -4.49 -17.93 10.17
N PRO A 61 -5.23 -17.80 9.07
CA PRO A 61 -5.92 -18.94 8.47
C PRO A 61 -4.93 -19.99 7.98
N THR A 62 -5.37 -21.26 7.98
CA THR A 62 -4.54 -22.38 7.49
C THR A 62 -4.34 -22.33 5.97
N ASN A 63 -5.34 -21.84 5.24
CA ASN A 63 -5.30 -21.74 3.78
C ASN A 63 -6.02 -20.47 3.29
N TRP A 64 -5.25 -19.47 2.84
CA TRP A 64 -5.78 -18.23 2.27
C TRP A 64 -6.60 -18.45 1.00
N ARG A 65 -6.28 -19.49 0.21
CA ARG A 65 -7.02 -19.82 -1.03
C ARG A 65 -8.46 -20.25 -0.79
N ALA A 66 -8.80 -20.61 0.44
CA ALA A 66 -10.17 -20.95 0.83
C ALA A 66 -10.99 -19.72 1.27
N LEU A 67 -10.42 -18.51 1.22
CA LEU A 67 -11.02 -17.29 1.72
C LEU A 67 -11.19 -16.27 0.59
N PRO A 68 -12.30 -16.31 -0.17
CA PRO A 68 -12.62 -15.24 -1.11
C PRO A 68 -12.61 -13.88 -0.41
N THR A 69 -12.03 -12.89 -1.08
CA THR A 69 -11.82 -11.53 -0.57
C THR A 69 -12.85 -10.58 -1.16
N TYR A 70 -13.46 -9.76 -0.30
CA TYR A 70 -14.40 -8.71 -0.68
C TYR A 70 -13.79 -7.35 -0.37
N THR A 71 -13.53 -6.57 -1.41
CA THR A 71 -12.93 -5.23 -1.33
C THR A 71 -14.01 -4.17 -1.14
N VAL A 72 -13.81 -3.32 -0.15
CA VAL A 72 -14.69 -2.17 0.13
C VAL A 72 -13.85 -0.91 0.27
N LEU A 73 -14.41 0.20 -0.20
CA LEU A 73 -13.97 1.53 0.20
C LEU A 73 -14.81 1.93 1.41
N LEU A 74 -14.17 2.10 2.56
CA LEU A 74 -14.90 2.32 3.82
C LEU A 74 -15.82 3.55 3.74
N ASP A 75 -15.29 4.68 3.27
CA ASP A 75 -16.00 5.94 3.08
C ASP A 75 -17.26 5.82 2.18
N LYS A 76 -17.23 4.90 1.21
CA LYS A 76 -18.26 4.79 0.17
C LYS A 76 -19.31 3.71 0.43
N PHE A 77 -19.23 3.03 1.58
CA PHE A 77 -20.01 1.82 1.81
C PHE A 77 -21.22 2.06 2.72
N VAL A 78 -21.01 2.29 4.02
CA VAL A 78 -22.10 2.49 5.00
C VAL A 78 -21.67 3.53 6.03
N ASP A 79 -22.40 4.64 6.09
CA ASP A 79 -22.33 5.65 7.15
C ASP A 79 -23.06 5.11 8.41
N GLY A 80 -22.30 4.92 9.48
CA GLY A 80 -22.76 4.40 10.77
C GLY A 80 -22.83 5.45 11.86
N ASP A 81 -21.98 6.48 11.78
CA ASP A 81 -21.94 7.63 12.68
C ASP A 81 -21.81 8.93 11.89
N PRO A 82 -22.94 9.56 11.50
CA PRO A 82 -22.93 10.80 10.75
C PRO A 82 -22.27 11.99 11.49
N THR A 83 -21.98 11.86 12.79
CA THR A 83 -21.36 12.93 13.59
C THR A 83 -19.87 13.11 13.31
N ASN A 84 -19.22 12.12 12.70
CA ASN A 84 -17.80 12.17 12.33
C ASN A 84 -17.57 12.57 10.85
N ASN A 85 -18.63 12.79 10.08
CA ASN A 85 -18.54 13.11 8.65
C ASN A 85 -17.85 14.45 8.37
N ASP A 86 -18.11 15.46 9.20
CA ASP A 86 -17.56 16.82 9.09
C ASP A 86 -16.81 17.18 10.37
N TYR A 87 -15.79 16.39 10.69
CA TYR A 87 -15.10 16.39 11.98
C TYR A 87 -14.29 17.67 12.23
N PHE A 88 -13.56 18.15 11.24
CA PHE A 88 -12.77 19.38 11.28
C PHE A 88 -13.58 20.63 10.89
N ASN A 89 -14.81 20.45 10.40
CA ASN A 89 -15.72 21.53 10.00
C ASN A 89 -15.07 22.45 8.95
N THR A 90 -14.42 21.84 7.95
CA THR A 90 -13.72 22.53 6.87
C THR A 90 -14.57 22.63 5.61
N GLN A 91 -14.34 23.68 4.82
CA GLN A 91 -14.94 23.77 3.49
C GLN A 91 -14.28 22.66 2.65
N TRP A 92 -15.08 21.75 2.07
CA TRP A 92 -14.63 20.60 1.25
C TRP A 92 -14.18 19.34 2.01
N GLU A 93 -14.73 19.10 3.20
CA GLU A 93 -14.49 17.87 3.96
C GLU A 93 -15.39 16.73 3.49
N TRP A 94 -16.70 16.97 3.52
CA TRP A 94 -17.74 15.99 3.25
C TRP A 94 -18.80 16.52 2.29
N ASP A 95 -19.13 15.72 1.29
CA ASP A 95 -20.29 15.89 0.42
C ASP A 95 -20.64 14.55 -0.23
N SER A 96 -21.70 13.91 0.27
CA SER A 96 -22.25 12.66 -0.27
C SER A 96 -22.64 12.71 -1.76
N LYS A 97 -22.77 13.90 -2.35
CA LYS A 97 -23.10 14.08 -3.78
C LYS A 97 -21.87 14.37 -4.65
N ALA A 98 -20.74 14.73 -4.05
CA ALA A 98 -19.50 14.94 -4.78
C ALA A 98 -18.81 13.60 -5.00
N ASN A 99 -18.16 13.40 -6.16
CA ASN A 99 -17.45 12.16 -6.44
C ASN A 99 -16.09 12.06 -5.70
N GLN A 100 -15.42 13.19 -5.42
CA GLN A 100 -14.07 13.22 -4.81
C GLN A 100 -14.07 13.39 -3.30
N LEU A 101 -15.13 13.95 -2.72
CA LEU A 101 -15.18 14.26 -1.29
C LEU A 101 -15.67 13.07 -0.48
N ARG A 102 -15.54 13.16 0.84
CA ARG A 102 -15.98 12.11 1.76
C ARG A 102 -17.49 11.96 1.72
N HIS A 103 -17.95 10.72 1.79
CA HIS A 103 -19.38 10.37 1.82
C HIS A 103 -19.86 10.03 3.22
N GLY A 104 -18.95 9.68 4.14
CA GLY A 104 -19.26 9.45 5.55
C GLY A 104 -19.30 7.98 5.97
N GLY A 105 -18.85 7.06 5.12
CA GLY A 105 -18.75 5.66 5.51
C GLY A 105 -17.63 5.41 6.54
N ASP A 106 -17.92 4.61 7.55
CA ASP A 106 -17.05 4.45 8.72
C ASP A 106 -17.03 3.00 9.26
N ILE A 107 -16.11 2.72 10.19
CA ILE A 107 -15.92 1.37 10.72
C ILE A 107 -17.12 0.89 11.54
N SER A 108 -17.84 1.79 12.20
CA SER A 108 -19.03 1.50 12.99
C SER A 108 -20.19 1.07 12.08
N GLY A 109 -20.34 1.73 10.93
CA GLY A 109 -21.28 1.39 9.86
C GLY A 109 -20.97 0.03 9.23
N PHE A 110 -19.70 -0.21 8.92
CA PHE A 110 -19.25 -1.49 8.38
C PHE A 110 -19.46 -2.66 9.37
N ALA A 111 -19.23 -2.43 10.66
CA ALA A 111 -19.36 -3.45 11.70
C ALA A 111 -20.81 -3.81 12.04
N GLN A 112 -21.83 -3.20 11.42
CA GLN A 112 -23.24 -3.56 11.64
C GLN A 112 -23.51 -5.04 11.26
N ASP A 113 -24.36 -5.73 12.04
CA ASP A 113 -24.62 -7.17 11.81
C ASP A 113 -25.15 -7.43 10.40
N ARG A 114 -26.08 -6.61 9.90
CA ARG A 114 -26.64 -6.73 8.54
C ARG A 114 -25.57 -6.69 7.44
N VAL A 115 -24.49 -5.92 7.65
CA VAL A 115 -23.41 -5.76 6.67
C VAL A 115 -22.55 -7.02 6.67
N LEU A 116 -22.10 -7.42 7.86
CA LEU A 116 -21.26 -8.61 8.01
C LEU A 116 -22.02 -9.87 7.59
N ASP A 117 -23.31 -9.97 7.91
CA ASP A 117 -24.16 -11.11 7.54
C ASP A 117 -24.43 -11.13 6.03
N TYR A 118 -24.56 -9.97 5.37
CA TYR A 118 -24.66 -9.87 3.91
C TYR A 118 -23.39 -10.40 3.22
N ILE A 119 -22.22 -9.90 3.63
CA ILE A 119 -20.94 -10.32 3.03
C ILE A 119 -20.65 -11.80 3.33
N TYR A 120 -20.92 -12.24 4.56
CA TYR A 120 -20.77 -13.64 4.95
C TYR A 120 -21.71 -14.56 4.17
N GLY A 121 -22.96 -14.14 3.98
CA GLY A 121 -24.00 -14.86 3.25
C GLY A 121 -23.68 -15.04 1.77
N MET A 122 -22.96 -14.09 1.17
CA MET A 122 -22.41 -14.23 -0.19
C MET A 122 -21.25 -15.23 -0.28
N GLY A 123 -20.65 -15.61 0.86
CA GLY A 123 -19.55 -16.59 0.92
C GLY A 123 -18.15 -15.99 1.05
N TYR A 124 -18.02 -14.67 1.10
CA TYR A 124 -16.73 -14.02 1.35
C TYR A 124 -16.29 -14.19 2.80
N ARG A 125 -14.99 -14.32 3.01
CA ARG A 125 -14.40 -14.56 4.34
C ARG A 125 -13.24 -13.62 4.67
N CYS A 126 -12.64 -12.97 3.68
CA CYS A 126 -11.66 -11.91 3.90
C CYS A 126 -12.28 -10.56 3.49
N ILE A 127 -12.18 -9.55 4.34
CA ILE A 127 -12.55 -8.17 4.04
C ILE A 127 -11.28 -7.40 3.73
N PHE A 128 -11.21 -6.80 2.54
CA PHE A 128 -10.15 -5.87 2.19
C PHE A 128 -10.69 -4.44 2.25
N PHE A 129 -10.22 -3.67 3.22
CA PHE A 129 -10.47 -2.23 3.27
C PHE A 129 -9.46 -1.52 2.37
N ALA A 130 -9.90 -1.06 1.20
CA ALA A 130 -9.09 -0.26 0.29
C ALA A 130 -9.01 1.18 0.81
N GLY A 131 -7.81 1.76 0.76
CA GLY A 131 -7.47 3.01 1.44
C GLY A 131 -6.93 2.77 2.84
N THR A 132 -5.94 3.56 3.25
CA THR A 132 -5.28 3.39 4.55
C THR A 132 -6.15 3.98 5.68
N PRO A 133 -6.09 3.42 6.90
CA PRO A 133 -6.87 3.94 8.04
C PRO A 133 -6.27 5.21 8.66
N TRP A 134 -5.15 5.70 8.12
CA TRP A 134 -4.36 6.80 8.69
C TRP A 134 -4.95 8.16 8.36
N ILE A 135 -4.59 9.18 9.16
CA ILE A 135 -5.00 10.56 8.94
C ILE A 135 -4.55 11.08 7.57
N ASN A 136 -5.49 11.61 6.80
CA ASN A 136 -5.29 12.24 5.49
C ASN A 136 -5.77 13.70 5.51
N MET A 137 -5.49 14.47 4.46
CA MET A 137 -6.13 15.79 4.32
C MET A 137 -7.66 15.62 4.23
N PRO A 138 -8.46 16.61 4.71
CA PRO A 138 -9.92 16.47 4.79
C PRO A 138 -10.58 16.05 3.45
N TRP A 139 -10.13 16.61 2.34
CA TRP A 139 -10.64 16.33 0.99
C TRP A 139 -10.06 15.07 0.32
N GLN A 140 -9.14 14.34 0.96
CA GLN A 140 -8.52 13.13 0.42
C GLN A 140 -9.27 11.88 0.90
N ALA A 141 -10.44 11.65 0.32
CA ALA A 141 -11.28 10.49 0.65
C ALA A 141 -10.70 9.14 0.19
N ASP A 142 -9.66 9.15 -0.65
CA ASP A 142 -8.98 7.93 -1.14
C ASP A 142 -8.19 7.19 -0.03
N GLY A 143 -7.78 7.91 1.02
CA GLY A 143 -7.06 7.36 2.16
C GLY A 143 -5.59 6.98 1.89
N TYR A 144 -4.98 7.34 0.76
CA TYR A 144 -3.61 6.89 0.42
C TYR A 144 -2.50 7.89 0.78
N SER A 145 -2.83 9.13 1.12
CA SER A 145 -1.88 10.23 1.34
C SER A 145 -1.67 10.52 2.83
N ALA A 146 -1.31 9.48 3.59
CA ALA A 146 -1.16 9.54 5.04
C ALA A 146 -0.21 10.67 5.49
N LEU A 147 -0.66 11.46 6.45
CA LEU A 147 0.14 12.50 7.10
C LEU A 147 0.90 11.96 8.32
N ASP A 148 0.39 10.89 8.94
CA ASP A 148 0.99 10.23 10.11
C ASP A 148 0.55 8.76 10.18
N PHE A 149 1.50 7.83 10.25
CA PHE A 149 1.24 6.39 10.30
C PHE A 149 0.85 5.87 11.70
N THR A 150 0.73 6.75 12.69
CA THR A 150 0.33 6.42 14.06
C THR A 150 -1.04 6.98 14.44
N LEU A 151 -1.61 7.87 13.62
CA LEU A 151 -2.90 8.50 13.87
C LEU A 151 -3.96 7.96 12.91
N LEU A 152 -5.03 7.40 13.47
CA LEU A 152 -6.21 7.02 12.71
C LEU A 152 -6.97 8.25 12.23
N ASP A 153 -7.58 8.14 11.05
CA ASP A 153 -8.47 9.16 10.51
C ASP A 153 -9.78 9.21 11.32
N PRO A 154 -10.14 10.36 11.93
CA PRO A 154 -11.32 10.45 12.78
C PRO A 154 -12.63 10.20 12.02
N HIS A 155 -12.67 10.39 10.71
CA HIS A 155 -13.84 10.08 9.88
C HIS A 155 -14.12 8.57 9.80
N TYR A 156 -13.10 7.73 10.02
CA TYR A 156 -13.27 6.27 10.02
C TYR A 156 -13.54 5.70 11.41
N GLY A 157 -13.52 6.54 12.45
CA GLY A 157 -13.76 6.15 13.83
C GLY A 157 -12.50 6.07 14.70
N THR A 158 -12.72 5.88 15.98
CA THR A 158 -11.70 5.80 17.03
C THR A 158 -11.00 4.44 17.07
N LEU A 159 -9.84 4.37 17.73
CA LEU A 159 -9.12 3.12 17.96
C LEU A 159 -9.99 2.07 18.68
N ALA A 160 -10.85 2.50 19.59
CA ALA A 160 -11.77 1.61 20.31
C ALA A 160 -12.81 0.99 19.36
N GLU A 161 -13.35 1.77 18.43
CA GLU A 161 -14.31 1.31 17.43
C GLU A 161 -13.66 0.35 16.43
N TRP A 162 -12.48 0.68 15.92
CA TRP A 162 -11.69 -0.21 15.06
C TRP A 162 -11.42 -1.57 15.74
N ARG A 163 -10.95 -1.55 16.99
CA ARG A 163 -10.71 -2.76 17.77
C ARG A 163 -11.99 -3.58 17.97
N ALA A 164 -13.09 -2.94 18.31
CA ALA A 164 -14.38 -3.61 18.50
C ALA A 164 -14.92 -4.20 17.18
N ALA A 165 -14.77 -3.49 16.07
CA ALA A 165 -15.19 -3.95 14.75
C ALA A 165 -14.37 -5.16 14.30
N ILE A 166 -13.05 -5.13 14.48
CA ILE A 166 -12.18 -6.26 14.10
C ILE A 166 -12.47 -7.49 14.98
N ASP A 167 -12.63 -7.32 16.30
CA ASP A 167 -13.10 -8.40 17.19
C ASP A 167 -14.42 -9.01 16.69
N LYS A 168 -15.36 -8.16 16.23
CA LYS A 168 -16.67 -8.58 15.72
C LYS A 168 -16.61 -9.31 14.37
N ILE A 169 -15.68 -8.93 13.50
CA ILE A 169 -15.39 -9.62 12.23
C ILE A 169 -14.77 -10.99 12.53
N HIS A 170 -13.76 -11.05 13.40
CA HIS A 170 -13.11 -12.30 13.79
C HIS A 170 -14.06 -13.27 14.48
N ALA A 171 -14.99 -12.78 15.31
CA ALA A 171 -16.01 -13.61 15.96
C ALA A 171 -16.93 -14.36 14.97
N ARG A 172 -17.00 -13.91 13.71
CA ARG A 172 -17.74 -14.57 12.61
C ARG A 172 -16.87 -15.54 11.79
N GLY A 173 -15.60 -15.71 12.15
CA GLY A 173 -14.64 -16.48 11.36
C GLY A 173 -14.28 -15.80 10.03
N MET A 174 -14.35 -14.47 9.99
CA MET A 174 -13.89 -13.64 8.88
C MET A 174 -12.55 -13.01 9.23
N TYR A 175 -11.81 -12.56 8.23
CA TYR A 175 -10.45 -12.04 8.33
C TYR A 175 -10.36 -10.63 7.74
N VAL A 176 -9.39 -9.85 8.18
CA VAL A 176 -9.20 -8.45 7.76
C VAL A 176 -7.87 -8.26 7.03
N MET A 177 -7.95 -7.67 5.85
CA MET A 177 -6.83 -7.14 5.07
C MET A 177 -6.89 -5.61 5.12
N LEU A 178 -5.87 -4.98 5.71
CA LEU A 178 -5.73 -3.53 5.71
C LEU A 178 -4.84 -3.07 4.56
N ASP A 179 -5.16 -1.92 3.98
CA ASP A 179 -4.26 -1.24 3.05
C ASP A 179 -3.21 -0.41 3.78
N MET A 180 -2.01 -0.34 3.21
CA MET A 180 -0.91 0.46 3.74
C MET A 180 -0.07 1.05 2.61
N THR A 181 0.08 2.37 2.62
CA THR A 181 1.22 3.02 1.97
C THR A 181 2.44 2.86 2.87
N THR A 182 3.51 2.32 2.30
CA THR A 182 4.73 2.00 3.07
C THR A 182 5.80 3.06 2.92
N THR A 183 5.88 3.71 1.77
CA THR A 183 7.05 4.52 1.41
C THR A 183 6.69 5.84 0.74
N THR A 184 5.39 6.15 0.73
CA THR A 184 4.81 7.40 0.28
C THR A 184 3.98 8.01 1.41
N MET A 185 4.05 9.32 1.55
CA MET A 185 3.25 10.11 2.50
C MET A 185 2.48 11.20 1.75
N GLY A 186 1.77 12.09 2.45
CA GLY A 186 1.10 13.23 1.85
C GLY A 186 2.01 14.20 1.07
N ASP A 187 1.51 15.40 0.80
CA ASP A 187 2.23 16.42 0.03
C ASP A 187 2.57 17.63 0.91
N LEU A 188 3.54 17.45 1.81
CA LEU A 188 3.99 18.51 2.72
C LEU A 188 5.37 19.08 2.34
N ILE A 189 6.09 18.45 1.41
CA ILE A 189 7.43 18.86 0.98
C ILE A 189 7.40 19.31 -0.48
N GLY A 190 8.06 20.44 -0.78
CA GLY A 190 8.16 20.96 -2.14
C GLY A 190 9.53 21.57 -2.44
N ASN A 191 9.83 21.76 -3.72
CA ASN A 191 11.07 22.38 -4.16
C ASN A 191 11.11 23.85 -3.72
N SER A 192 12.20 24.26 -3.07
CA SER A 192 12.36 25.62 -2.51
C SER A 192 12.30 26.73 -3.57
N LYS A 193 12.54 26.39 -4.85
CA LYS A 193 12.43 27.33 -5.97
C LYS A 193 11.05 27.35 -6.61
N SER A 194 10.22 26.34 -6.35
CA SER A 194 8.89 26.20 -6.94
C SER A 194 8.02 25.26 -6.12
N LEU A 195 7.34 25.80 -5.10
CA LEU A 195 6.45 25.01 -4.24
C LEU A 195 5.17 24.54 -4.91
N ASN A 196 4.72 25.29 -5.92
CA ASN A 196 3.42 25.11 -6.57
C ASN A 196 3.53 24.54 -7.99
N ALA A 197 4.68 23.97 -8.36
CA ALA A 197 4.86 23.33 -9.66
C ALA A 197 5.61 22.01 -9.53
N SER A 198 5.38 21.12 -10.49
CA SER A 198 6.14 19.88 -10.62
C SER A 198 7.63 20.18 -10.85
N THR A 199 8.48 19.47 -10.13
CA THR A 199 9.93 19.50 -10.27
C THR A 199 10.38 18.32 -11.11
N PRO A 200 11.13 18.52 -12.20
CA PRO A 200 11.58 17.41 -13.03
C PRO A 200 12.52 16.46 -12.28
N PHE A 201 12.56 15.19 -12.68
CA PHE A 201 13.49 14.23 -12.08
C PHE A 201 14.95 14.56 -12.36
N SER A 202 15.79 14.52 -11.33
CA SER A 202 17.23 14.74 -11.41
C SER A 202 17.98 14.08 -10.26
N LEU A 203 19.00 13.27 -10.59
CA LEU A 203 19.91 12.67 -9.61
C LEU A 203 20.81 13.71 -8.90
N GLN A 204 20.88 14.96 -9.38
CA GLN A 204 21.57 16.03 -8.63
C GLN A 204 20.79 16.48 -7.39
N GLY A 205 19.49 16.16 -7.35
CA GLY A 205 18.54 16.49 -6.30
C GLY A 205 18.21 17.98 -6.21
N TYR A 206 17.17 18.28 -5.43
CA TYR A 206 16.67 19.63 -5.19
C TYR A 206 16.68 19.98 -3.71
N GLU A 207 16.91 21.25 -3.37
CA GLU A 207 16.64 21.74 -2.02
C GLU A 207 15.13 21.84 -1.84
N VAL A 208 14.64 21.36 -0.70
CA VAL A 208 13.21 21.33 -0.40
C VAL A 208 12.86 22.14 0.83
N GLU A 209 11.61 22.57 0.92
CA GLU A 209 11.01 23.22 2.08
C GLU A 209 9.59 22.73 2.32
N TRP A 210 9.03 23.05 3.49
CA TRP A 210 7.66 22.67 3.87
C TRP A 210 6.62 23.54 3.15
N LYS A 211 5.56 22.93 2.60
CA LYS A 211 4.51 23.61 1.80
C LYS A 211 3.41 24.30 2.62
N TYR A 212 3.27 23.99 3.91
CA TYR A 212 2.23 24.54 4.83
C TYR A 212 0.84 24.70 4.20
N PRO A 213 0.21 23.61 3.70
CA PRO A 213 -1.12 23.70 3.14
C PRO A 213 -2.14 24.18 4.19
N PRO A 214 -3.16 24.96 3.79
CA PRO A 214 -4.22 25.39 4.70
C PRO A 214 -5.06 24.18 5.15
N HIS A 215 -5.73 24.33 6.30
CA HIS A 215 -6.66 23.31 6.84
C HIS A 215 -6.03 21.93 7.06
N THR A 216 -4.75 21.90 7.43
CA THR A 216 -4.09 20.65 7.86
C THR A 216 -4.78 20.12 9.12
N PRO A 217 -5.15 18.81 9.15
CA PRO A 217 -5.75 18.19 10.33
C PRO A 217 -4.90 18.40 11.56
N TRP A 218 -5.50 18.82 12.68
CA TRP A 218 -4.83 19.02 13.96
C TRP A 218 -3.51 19.83 13.90
N ASP A 219 -3.41 20.79 12.97
CA ASP A 219 -2.21 21.59 12.72
C ASP A 219 -0.96 20.75 12.37
N LEU A 220 -1.14 19.57 11.76
CA LEU A 220 -0.08 18.72 11.21
C LEU A 220 0.57 19.37 9.97
N GLN A 221 1.25 20.49 10.19
CA GLN A 221 1.92 21.27 9.14
C GLN A 221 3.23 20.65 8.65
N ARG A 222 3.75 19.67 9.38
CA ARG A 222 4.97 18.91 9.08
C ARG A 222 4.79 17.48 9.55
N TYR A 223 5.53 16.55 8.95
CA TYR A 223 5.61 15.19 9.46
C TYR A 223 6.25 15.18 10.85
N ALA A 224 5.59 14.54 11.82
CA ALA A 224 6.09 14.47 13.20
C ALA A 224 7.32 13.54 13.31
N ASP A 225 7.33 12.50 12.49
CA ASP A 225 8.19 11.32 12.60
C ASP A 225 9.32 11.30 11.57
N PHE A 226 9.17 12.04 10.47
CA PHE A 226 10.11 12.07 9.36
C PHE A 226 10.55 13.50 9.05
N ASN A 227 11.83 13.67 8.73
CA ASN A 227 12.37 14.98 8.43
C ASN A 227 13.37 14.95 7.27
N PHE A 228 13.31 15.94 6.40
CA PHE A 228 14.31 16.13 5.35
C PHE A 228 15.46 17.01 5.84
N THR A 229 16.58 17.01 5.11
CA THR A 229 17.64 18.00 5.31
C THR A 229 18.21 18.46 3.97
N ASN A 230 18.50 19.75 3.84
CA ASN A 230 19.22 20.26 2.66
C ASN A 230 20.75 20.14 2.79
N THR A 231 21.23 19.22 3.64
CA THR A 231 22.66 18.94 3.79
C THR A 231 23.04 17.82 2.83
N ARG A 232 24.11 18.01 2.07
CA ARG A 232 24.59 16.99 1.11
C ARG A 232 25.50 15.98 1.79
N SER A 233 25.34 14.71 1.43
CA SER A 233 26.20 13.59 1.79
C SER A 233 26.42 12.67 0.59
N THR A 234 27.33 11.71 0.73
CA THR A 234 27.39 10.57 -0.20
C THR A 234 26.29 9.59 0.17
N CYS A 235 25.56 9.08 -0.82
CA CYS A 235 24.57 8.02 -0.63
C CYS A 235 24.86 6.78 -1.50
N GLN A 236 24.40 5.62 -1.05
CA GLN A 236 24.45 4.37 -1.80
C GLN A 236 23.05 4.07 -2.32
N LEU A 237 22.85 4.18 -3.63
CA LEU A 237 21.57 3.85 -4.24
C LEU A 237 21.33 2.32 -4.19
N PRO A 238 20.06 1.90 -4.09
CA PRO A 238 19.69 0.50 -4.09
C PRO A 238 19.89 -0.14 -5.47
N ASN A 239 19.70 -1.46 -5.56
CA ASN A 239 19.69 -2.14 -6.85
C ASN A 239 18.38 -1.87 -7.58
N PHE A 240 18.50 -1.53 -8.86
CA PHE A 240 17.36 -1.31 -9.74
C PHE A 240 17.28 -2.40 -10.80
N TYR A 241 16.07 -2.63 -11.30
CA TYR A 241 15.78 -3.68 -12.27
C TYR A 241 14.95 -3.11 -13.42
N ASP A 242 15.16 -3.68 -14.61
CA ASP A 242 14.42 -3.35 -15.82
C ASP A 242 13.21 -4.28 -15.99
N ASN A 243 12.30 -3.95 -16.90
CA ASN A 243 11.06 -4.68 -17.16
C ASN A 243 11.27 -6.14 -17.58
N ASP A 244 12.44 -6.46 -18.14
CA ASP A 244 12.85 -7.82 -18.46
C ASP A 244 13.35 -8.63 -17.25
N GLY A 245 13.41 -8.02 -16.06
CA GLY A 245 13.89 -8.63 -14.82
C GLY A 245 15.41 -8.60 -14.64
N SER A 246 16.16 -8.00 -15.58
CA SER A 246 17.61 -7.82 -15.46
C SER A 246 17.97 -6.65 -14.54
N GLN A 247 19.14 -6.72 -13.91
CA GLN A 247 19.62 -5.65 -13.04
C GLN A 247 20.21 -4.50 -13.87
N ILE A 248 19.80 -3.27 -13.57
CA ILE A 248 20.29 -2.06 -14.22
C ILE A 248 21.68 -1.71 -13.67
N THR A 249 22.70 -1.74 -14.53
CA THR A 249 24.09 -1.39 -14.17
C THR A 249 24.52 0.00 -14.62
N SER A 250 23.67 0.71 -15.37
CA SER A 250 23.94 2.06 -15.90
C SER A 250 23.74 3.17 -14.87
N VAL A 251 22.97 2.90 -13.80
CA VAL A 251 22.77 3.83 -12.69
C VAL A 251 23.93 3.70 -11.70
N PRO A 252 24.60 4.78 -11.31
CA PRO A 252 25.74 4.71 -10.40
C PRO A 252 25.28 4.26 -9.01
N ARG A 253 25.92 3.22 -8.45
CA ARG A 253 25.62 2.73 -7.11
C ARG A 253 25.98 3.72 -6.01
N LYS A 254 27.04 4.49 -6.22
CA LYS A 254 27.49 5.55 -5.31
C LYS A 254 27.23 6.89 -5.97
N LEU A 255 26.46 7.74 -5.29
CA LEU A 255 26.16 9.08 -5.74
C LEU A 255 26.74 10.07 -4.73
N ASP A 256 27.60 10.95 -5.20
CA ASP A 256 28.19 12.01 -4.39
C ASP A 256 27.29 13.25 -4.42
N GLY A 257 26.89 13.72 -3.24
CA GLY A 257 26.10 14.94 -3.09
C GLY A 257 24.59 14.74 -3.10
N CYS A 258 24.08 13.58 -2.68
CA CYS A 258 22.66 13.38 -2.36
C CYS A 258 22.29 14.19 -1.12
N TYR A 259 21.05 14.66 -1.02
CA TYR A 259 20.58 15.27 0.23
C TYR A 259 20.41 14.21 1.32
N ALA A 260 20.77 14.51 2.57
CA ALA A 260 20.55 13.62 3.70
C ALA A 260 19.12 13.75 4.27
N GLY A 261 18.71 12.84 5.14
CA GLY A 261 17.39 12.85 5.78
C GLY A 261 16.50 11.69 5.33
N ASP A 262 15.24 11.73 5.77
CA ASP A 262 14.29 10.62 5.62
C ASP A 262 13.59 10.56 4.25
N PHE A 263 13.72 11.60 3.41
CA PHE A 263 13.03 11.72 2.13
C PHE A 263 13.99 11.72 0.94
N ASP A 264 13.51 11.20 -0.18
CA ASP A 264 14.16 11.37 -1.47
C ASP A 264 13.82 12.75 -2.05
N GLN A 265 14.85 13.43 -2.56
CA GLN A 265 14.79 14.81 -3.05
C GLN A 265 15.15 14.90 -4.54
N PHE A 266 14.79 13.88 -5.33
CA PHE A 266 15.16 13.76 -6.74
C PHE A 266 14.13 14.39 -7.71
N GLY A 267 13.10 15.04 -7.19
CA GLY A 267 12.01 15.63 -7.98
C GLY A 267 10.82 14.69 -8.14
N ASP A 268 9.99 14.99 -9.12
CA ASP A 268 8.69 14.39 -9.33
C ASP A 268 8.67 13.60 -10.63
N ILE A 269 7.91 12.50 -10.63
CA ILE A 269 7.52 11.80 -11.85
C ILE A 269 6.00 11.76 -11.89
N GLU A 270 5.44 12.14 -13.03
CA GLU A 270 4.00 12.13 -13.25
C GLU A 270 3.41 10.73 -13.02
N ALA A 271 2.14 10.69 -12.58
CA ALA A 271 1.40 9.44 -12.48
C ALA A 271 1.40 8.72 -13.83
N PHE A 272 1.29 9.47 -14.92
CA PHE A 272 1.12 8.99 -16.28
C PHE A 272 2.35 9.33 -17.14
N GLY A 273 2.71 8.45 -18.07
CA GLY A 273 3.84 8.68 -18.98
C GLY A 273 4.87 7.55 -18.98
N VAL A 274 5.72 7.53 -20.01
CA VAL A 274 6.77 6.51 -20.16
C VAL A 274 8.02 6.99 -19.43
N HIS A 275 8.21 6.46 -18.22
CA HIS A 275 9.37 6.73 -17.37
C HIS A 275 9.93 5.41 -16.86
N PRO A 276 11.25 5.24 -16.83
CA PRO A 276 11.86 4.05 -16.26
C PRO A 276 11.40 3.84 -14.81
N ASP A 277 11.02 2.61 -14.44
CA ASP A 277 10.42 2.34 -13.13
C ASP A 277 11.35 2.68 -11.97
N TRP A 278 12.66 2.52 -12.15
CA TRP A 278 13.64 2.90 -11.14
C TRP A 278 13.61 4.40 -10.79
N GLN A 279 13.19 5.29 -11.70
CA GLN A 279 13.01 6.71 -11.39
C GLN A 279 11.79 6.93 -10.51
N ARG A 280 10.72 6.16 -10.72
CA ARG A 280 9.51 6.17 -9.87
C ARG A 280 9.84 5.70 -8.45
N GLN A 281 10.79 4.79 -8.31
CA GLN A 281 11.27 4.34 -7.01
C GLN A 281 12.05 5.41 -6.22
N LEU A 282 12.45 6.52 -6.84
CA LEU A 282 13.23 7.60 -6.20
C LEU A 282 12.52 8.95 -6.19
N SER A 283 11.39 9.09 -6.87
CA SER A 283 10.71 10.37 -7.07
C SER A 283 9.44 10.47 -6.26
N LYS A 284 9.02 11.71 -6.03
CA LYS A 284 7.68 12.02 -5.55
C LYS A 284 6.66 11.47 -6.54
N PHE A 285 5.63 10.79 -6.03
CA PHE A 285 4.61 10.22 -6.90
C PHE A 285 3.65 11.31 -7.35
N ALA A 286 3.62 11.56 -8.66
CA ALA A 286 2.67 12.43 -9.34
C ALA A 286 2.51 13.83 -8.74
N SER A 287 3.57 14.34 -8.11
CA SER A 287 3.58 15.61 -7.37
C SER A 287 2.62 15.67 -6.18
N VAL A 288 2.05 14.54 -5.73
CA VAL A 288 0.98 14.49 -4.71
C VAL A 288 1.35 13.66 -3.48
N GLN A 289 2.46 12.91 -3.52
CA GLN A 289 2.89 12.09 -2.40
C GLN A 289 4.40 12.09 -2.24
N ASP A 290 4.88 12.55 -1.08
CA ASP A 290 6.29 12.61 -0.70
C ASP A 290 6.92 11.22 -0.62
N ARG A 291 8.16 11.09 -1.10
CA ARG A 291 8.87 9.81 -1.20
C ARG A 291 9.82 9.61 -0.01
N LEU A 292 9.51 8.64 0.85
CA LEU A 292 10.43 8.23 1.91
C LEU A 292 11.59 7.44 1.32
N ARG A 293 12.77 7.62 1.90
CA ARG A 293 14.00 6.94 1.51
C ARG A 293 14.10 5.57 2.17
N GLU A 294 13.26 4.62 1.78
CA GLU A 294 13.23 3.29 2.42
C GLU A 294 14.49 2.46 2.20
N TRP A 295 15.32 2.83 1.23
CA TRP A 295 16.62 2.19 0.99
C TRP A 295 17.71 2.66 1.97
N ASP A 296 17.45 3.65 2.82
CA ASP A 296 18.26 3.96 4.00
C ASP A 296 17.87 3.04 5.17
N ASP A 297 18.85 2.42 5.84
CA ASP A 297 18.59 1.44 6.90
C ASP A 297 17.86 2.04 8.11
N GLY A 298 18.08 3.33 8.41
CA GLY A 298 17.41 4.02 9.51
C GLY A 298 15.93 4.27 9.20
N VAL A 299 15.63 4.71 7.98
CA VAL A 299 14.25 4.87 7.50
C VAL A 299 13.55 3.52 7.39
N ALA A 300 14.23 2.50 6.84
CA ALA A 300 13.70 1.14 6.75
C ALA A 300 13.28 0.60 8.12
N ALA A 301 14.12 0.75 9.15
CA ALA A 301 13.82 0.30 10.50
C ALA A 301 12.58 1.02 11.09
N LYS A 302 12.40 2.31 10.81
CA LYS A 302 11.19 3.05 11.21
C LYS A 302 9.94 2.46 10.54
N LEU A 303 10.00 2.19 9.24
CA LEU A 303 8.88 1.64 8.47
C LEU A 303 8.52 0.19 8.86
N GLU A 304 9.53 -0.63 9.15
CA GLU A 304 9.35 -1.98 9.69
C GLU A 304 8.65 -1.94 11.06
N HIS A 305 9.07 -1.00 11.93
CA HIS A 305 8.49 -0.83 13.26
C HIS A 305 7.04 -0.34 13.19
N LEU A 306 6.74 0.65 12.35
CA LEU A 306 5.38 1.18 12.16
C LEU A 306 4.43 0.09 11.64
N ALA A 307 4.86 -0.73 10.68
CA ALA A 307 4.05 -1.86 10.22
C ALA A 307 3.77 -2.86 11.36
N CYS A 308 4.77 -3.19 12.17
CA CYS A 308 4.59 -4.05 13.34
C CYS A 308 3.64 -3.44 14.38
N MET A 309 3.69 -2.12 14.55
CA MET A 309 2.75 -1.41 15.42
C MET A 309 1.30 -1.53 14.94
N THR A 310 1.05 -1.41 13.63
CA THR A 310 -0.28 -1.63 13.04
C THR A 310 -0.83 -3.01 13.35
N LEU A 311 0.01 -4.05 13.23
CA LEU A 311 -0.37 -5.43 13.55
C LEU A 311 -0.85 -5.58 15.01
N LYS A 312 -0.12 -4.99 15.94
CA LYS A 312 -0.44 -5.02 17.37
C LYS A 312 -1.64 -4.14 17.75
N ALA A 313 -1.80 -3.01 17.07
CA ALA A 313 -2.83 -2.05 17.38
C ALA A 313 -4.22 -2.53 16.95
N LEU A 314 -4.29 -3.10 15.75
CA LEU A 314 -5.54 -3.37 15.03
C LEU A 314 -5.80 -4.87 14.79
N ASP A 315 -4.85 -5.78 15.03
CA ASP A 315 -5.01 -7.22 14.76
C ASP A 315 -5.43 -7.59 13.31
N PRO A 316 -4.93 -6.93 12.24
CA PRO A 316 -5.20 -7.39 10.89
C PRO A 316 -4.62 -8.77 10.64
N ASP A 317 -5.14 -9.48 9.66
CA ASP A 317 -4.66 -10.81 9.24
C ASP A 317 -3.77 -10.74 8.01
N SER A 318 -3.86 -9.62 7.28
CA SER A 318 -3.11 -9.31 6.07
C SER A 318 -2.87 -7.82 5.96
N ILE A 319 -1.76 -7.42 5.32
CA ILE A 319 -1.54 -6.05 4.84
C ILE A 319 -1.39 -6.08 3.33
N ARG A 320 -2.28 -5.37 2.62
CA ARG A 320 -2.10 -5.05 1.20
C ARG A 320 -1.17 -3.85 1.07
N ILE A 321 -0.17 -3.96 0.21
CA ILE A 321 0.78 -2.88 -0.06
C ILE A 321 0.36 -2.09 -1.27
N ASP A 322 0.04 -0.82 -1.05
CA ASP A 322 -0.19 0.16 -2.12
C ASP A 322 1.11 0.47 -2.87
N LYS A 323 1.02 0.60 -4.19
CA LYS A 323 2.14 0.98 -5.06
C LYS A 323 3.42 0.16 -4.78
N ALA A 324 3.29 -1.15 -4.56
CA ALA A 324 4.40 -1.98 -4.06
C ALA A 324 5.65 -1.94 -4.96
N THR A 325 5.46 -1.68 -6.25
CA THR A 325 6.51 -1.55 -7.28
C THR A 325 7.24 -0.22 -7.27
N GLN A 326 6.73 0.79 -6.55
CA GLN A 326 7.47 2.02 -6.23
C GLN A 326 8.47 1.81 -5.10
N GLN A 327 8.31 0.75 -4.31
CA GLN A 327 9.32 0.37 -3.35
C GLN A 327 10.51 -0.28 -4.06
N THR A 328 11.70 -0.10 -3.51
CA THR A 328 12.89 -0.80 -4.01
C THR A 328 12.82 -2.31 -3.70
N VAL A 329 13.19 -3.15 -4.67
CA VAL A 329 13.04 -4.62 -4.59
C VAL A 329 13.70 -5.22 -3.33
N ASP A 330 14.88 -4.70 -2.98
CA ASP A 330 15.63 -5.13 -1.80
C ASP A 330 14.87 -4.80 -0.50
N PHE A 331 14.32 -3.59 -0.39
CA PHE A 331 13.55 -3.17 0.79
C PHE A 331 12.32 -4.05 0.99
N VAL A 332 11.55 -4.35 -0.06
CA VAL A 332 10.33 -5.18 0.06
C VAL A 332 10.64 -6.53 0.69
N GLY A 333 11.80 -7.14 0.36
CA GLY A 333 12.23 -8.40 0.97
C GLY A 333 12.57 -8.29 2.46
N LYS A 334 13.26 -7.22 2.85
CA LYS A 334 13.62 -6.94 4.24
C LYS A 334 12.38 -6.62 5.08
N TRP A 335 11.56 -5.70 4.58
CA TRP A 335 10.32 -5.25 5.21
C TRP A 335 9.31 -6.40 5.37
N GLY A 336 9.05 -7.18 4.32
CA GLY A 336 8.15 -8.33 4.40
C GLY A 336 8.62 -9.39 5.41
N GLY A 337 9.92 -9.65 5.49
CA GLY A 337 10.52 -10.51 6.51
C GLY A 337 10.33 -9.98 7.93
N ALA A 338 10.53 -8.68 8.15
CA ALA A 338 10.34 -8.02 9.44
C ALA A 338 8.87 -8.06 9.89
N VAL A 339 7.92 -7.75 9.00
CA VAL A 339 6.48 -7.80 9.28
C VAL A 339 6.05 -9.22 9.65
N LYS A 340 6.49 -10.23 8.90
CA LYS A 340 6.19 -11.64 9.20
C LYS A 340 6.80 -12.10 10.52
N THR A 341 7.99 -11.61 10.87
CA THR A 341 8.61 -11.87 12.18
C THR A 341 7.78 -11.26 13.31
N CYS A 342 7.30 -10.03 13.14
CA CYS A 342 6.39 -9.40 14.09
C CYS A 342 5.05 -10.15 14.19
N ALA A 343 4.45 -10.54 13.06
CA ALA A 343 3.22 -11.32 13.02
C ALA A 343 3.36 -12.65 13.78
N ALA A 344 4.46 -13.37 13.55
CA ALA A 344 4.76 -14.61 14.27
C ALA A 344 4.88 -14.38 15.80
N SER A 345 5.43 -13.23 16.23
CA SER A 345 5.55 -12.90 17.66
C SER A 345 4.20 -12.74 18.38
N ILE A 346 3.13 -12.42 17.64
CA ILE A 346 1.75 -12.35 18.14
C ILE A 346 0.91 -13.58 17.77
N GLY A 347 1.54 -14.67 17.29
CA GLY A 347 0.86 -15.93 16.97
C GLY A 347 0.30 -16.04 15.54
N LYS A 348 0.54 -15.04 14.67
CA LYS A 348 0.13 -15.05 13.26
C LYS A 348 1.24 -15.62 12.37
N ASN A 349 1.32 -16.95 12.28
CA ASN A 349 2.42 -17.62 11.56
C ASN A 349 2.25 -17.68 10.03
N ASN A 350 1.02 -17.55 9.51
CA ASN A 350 0.71 -17.56 8.08
C ASN A 350 0.17 -16.19 7.64
N PHE A 351 0.84 -15.12 8.08
CA PHE A 351 0.46 -13.75 7.76
C PHE A 351 0.63 -13.47 6.27
N PHE A 352 -0.32 -12.75 5.68
CA PHE A 352 -0.38 -12.57 4.23
C PHE A 352 -0.07 -11.12 3.84
N ILE A 353 0.82 -10.97 2.85
CA ILE A 353 1.25 -9.67 2.34
C ILE A 353 1.07 -9.62 0.83
N PRO A 354 -0.14 -9.37 0.32
CA PRO A 354 -0.33 -9.06 -1.10
C PRO A 354 0.16 -7.64 -1.41
N GLY A 355 0.68 -7.40 -2.62
CA GLY A 355 1.05 -6.06 -3.04
C GLY A 355 0.49 -5.70 -4.41
N GLU A 356 0.21 -4.43 -4.59
CA GLU A 356 -0.18 -3.87 -5.87
C GLU A 356 1.03 -3.79 -6.81
N MET A 357 0.98 -4.57 -7.89
CA MET A 357 2.04 -4.59 -8.88
C MET A 357 1.61 -3.84 -10.15
N LEU A 358 1.80 -2.53 -10.12
CA LEU A 358 1.57 -1.59 -11.23
C LEU A 358 2.89 -0.95 -11.67
N VAL A 359 3.27 -1.00 -12.95
CA VAL A 359 4.64 -0.69 -13.44
C VAL A 359 4.52 -0.06 -14.82
N MET A 360 5.11 1.05 -15.25
CA MET A 360 4.65 1.62 -16.54
C MET A 360 5.29 0.91 -17.77
N PRO A 361 4.54 0.58 -18.86
CA PRO A 361 5.10 -0.10 -20.02
C PRO A 361 5.97 0.83 -20.88
N ASP A 362 6.97 0.24 -21.52
CA ASP A 362 7.86 0.93 -22.45
C ASP A 362 7.25 1.11 -23.85
N ASN A 363 7.30 2.37 -24.31
CA ASN A 363 7.41 2.85 -25.70
C ASN A 363 6.34 2.57 -26.78
N LEU A 364 5.30 1.73 -26.61
CA LEU A 364 4.30 1.55 -27.69
C LEU A 364 2.84 1.87 -27.35
N ALA A 365 2.40 1.69 -26.11
CA ALA A 365 0.98 1.88 -25.75
C ALA A 365 0.53 3.36 -25.68
N ALA A 366 1.49 4.31 -25.61
CA ALA A 366 1.20 5.74 -25.54
C ALA A 366 0.62 6.35 -26.84
N ARG A 367 0.57 5.61 -27.96
CA ARG A 367 0.10 6.13 -29.26
C ARG A 367 -1.38 5.89 -29.58
N MET A 368 -2.13 5.15 -28.75
CA MET A 368 -3.57 4.93 -28.96
C MET A 368 -4.45 5.79 -28.05
N GLN A 369 -4.25 7.11 -28.15
CA GLN A 369 -5.09 8.11 -27.50
C GLN A 369 -6.35 8.38 -28.34
N ILE A 370 -7.19 7.36 -28.53
CA ILE A 370 -8.44 7.49 -29.29
C ILE A 370 -9.64 7.29 -28.36
N LYS A 371 -10.26 8.43 -28.00
CA LYS A 371 -11.68 8.62 -27.60
C LYS A 371 -12.24 7.79 -26.44
N ILE A 372 -11.44 7.51 -25.41
CA ILE A 372 -11.98 7.16 -24.09
C ILE A 372 -11.28 8.09 -23.07
N ASN A 373 -12.07 8.65 -22.15
CA ASN A 373 -11.65 9.67 -21.18
C ASN A 373 -10.31 9.32 -20.51
N GLN A 374 -9.42 10.31 -20.38
CA GLN A 374 -8.00 10.17 -20.01
C GLN A 374 -7.73 9.42 -18.68
N SER A 375 -8.73 9.31 -17.80
CA SER A 375 -8.64 8.58 -16.53
C SER A 375 -8.74 7.04 -16.67
N LEU A 376 -9.35 6.53 -17.75
CA LEU A 376 -9.65 5.10 -17.93
C LEU A 376 -8.55 4.29 -18.59
N LEU A 377 -7.78 4.93 -19.47
CA LEU A 377 -6.69 4.28 -20.21
C LEU A 377 -5.42 4.13 -19.36
N ALA A 378 -5.35 4.88 -18.25
CA ALA A 378 -4.17 5.02 -17.43
C ALA A 378 -3.79 3.76 -16.64
N CYS A 379 -4.76 3.00 -16.11
CA CYS A 379 -4.47 1.77 -15.34
C CYS A 379 -4.17 0.57 -16.27
N LEU A 380 -4.71 0.57 -17.50
CA LEU A 380 -4.48 -0.45 -18.53
C LEU A 380 -3.13 -0.30 -19.25
N ILE A 381 -2.59 0.91 -19.31
CA ILE A 381 -1.28 1.23 -19.90
C ILE A 381 -0.22 1.42 -18.80
N SER A 382 -0.35 0.77 -17.64
CA SER A 382 0.50 1.06 -16.47
C SER A 382 0.98 -0.19 -15.73
N THR A 383 1.40 -1.20 -16.47
CA THR A 383 1.96 -2.43 -15.87
C THR A 383 3.11 -3.02 -16.71
N GLY A 384 4.31 -3.14 -16.15
CA GLY A 384 5.33 -4.09 -16.48
C GLY A 384 4.78 -5.49 -16.28
N GLY A 385 5.28 -6.40 -17.09
CA GLY A 385 4.75 -7.74 -17.16
C GLY A 385 4.97 -8.56 -15.89
N ASN A 386 4.40 -9.75 -15.89
CA ASN A 386 4.62 -10.76 -14.85
C ASN A 386 6.11 -10.97 -14.50
N THR A 387 7.01 -10.81 -15.47
CA THR A 387 8.48 -10.94 -15.28
C THR A 387 9.06 -9.90 -14.32
N PHE A 388 8.62 -8.65 -14.35
CA PHE A 388 9.06 -7.67 -13.36
C PHE A 388 8.42 -7.93 -11.99
N GLY A 389 7.14 -8.31 -11.99
CA GLY A 389 6.41 -8.71 -10.79
C GLY A 389 7.08 -9.84 -10.01
N SER A 390 7.66 -10.82 -10.72
CA SER A 390 8.34 -11.96 -10.09
C SER A 390 9.54 -11.57 -9.23
N LEU A 391 10.09 -10.37 -9.37
CA LEU A 391 11.14 -9.85 -8.50
C LEU A 391 10.63 -9.59 -7.08
N TYR A 392 9.37 -9.18 -6.93
CA TYR A 392 8.74 -8.79 -5.66
C TYR A 392 8.13 -9.96 -4.91
N ILE A 393 7.62 -10.96 -5.63
CA ILE A 393 6.92 -12.12 -5.06
C ILE A 393 7.89 -13.10 -4.38
N GLY A 394 7.55 -13.54 -3.18
CA GLY A 394 8.31 -14.47 -2.34
C GLY A 394 9.74 -13.99 -2.11
N ARG A 395 10.73 -14.84 -2.39
CA ARG A 395 12.15 -14.47 -2.36
C ARG A 395 12.63 -13.82 -3.66
N GLY A 396 11.73 -13.58 -4.61
CA GLY A 396 12.02 -13.00 -5.91
C GLY A 396 12.71 -13.99 -6.84
N ARG A 397 12.38 -13.92 -8.13
CA ARG A 397 13.11 -14.64 -9.19
C ARG A 397 13.34 -13.73 -10.38
N GLN A 398 14.58 -13.73 -10.88
CA GLN A 398 14.95 -13.15 -12.17
C GLN A 398 14.85 -14.22 -13.26
N PRO A 399 14.74 -13.85 -14.56
CA PRO A 399 14.73 -14.82 -15.65
C PRO A 399 15.85 -15.85 -15.59
N LYS A 400 17.07 -15.44 -15.21
CA LYS A 400 18.20 -16.37 -15.05
C LYS A 400 17.96 -17.48 -14.02
N ASN A 401 17.06 -17.29 -13.05
CA ASN A 401 16.72 -18.26 -12.03
C ASN A 401 15.76 -19.36 -12.54
N TYR A 402 15.01 -19.08 -13.61
CA TYR A 402 13.95 -19.96 -14.11
C TYR A 402 13.94 -20.18 -15.64
N ALA A 403 14.85 -19.58 -16.41
CA ALA A 403 14.86 -19.66 -17.87
C ALA A 403 14.99 -21.10 -18.43
N ASN A 404 15.59 -22.00 -17.64
CA ASN A 404 15.87 -23.37 -18.05
C ASN A 404 15.02 -24.41 -17.31
N ILE A 405 13.96 -24.00 -16.59
CA ILE A 405 13.12 -24.93 -15.84
C ILE A 405 11.71 -24.99 -16.41
N GLY A 406 11.15 -26.20 -16.48
CA GLY A 406 9.74 -26.42 -16.81
C GLY A 406 8.83 -26.38 -15.58
N VAL A 407 7.51 -26.44 -15.79
CA VAL A 407 6.51 -26.47 -14.70
C VAL A 407 6.71 -27.65 -13.75
N GLN A 408 7.08 -28.82 -14.26
CA GLN A 408 7.34 -30.01 -13.43
C GLN A 408 8.58 -29.86 -12.55
N GLU A 409 9.61 -29.19 -13.03
CA GLU A 409 10.81 -28.92 -12.23
C GLU A 409 10.51 -27.82 -11.20
N ALA A 410 9.80 -26.76 -11.62
CA ALA A 410 9.38 -25.68 -10.75
C ALA A 410 8.53 -26.17 -9.56
N SER A 411 7.71 -27.21 -9.75
CA SER A 411 6.88 -27.78 -8.69
C SER A 411 7.67 -28.63 -7.67
N LEU A 412 8.93 -28.97 -7.96
CA LEU A 412 9.81 -29.72 -7.07
C LEU A 412 10.82 -28.82 -6.35
N ILE A 413 10.83 -27.52 -6.64
CA ILE A 413 11.75 -26.57 -6.00
C ILE A 413 11.44 -26.46 -4.51
N GLN A 414 12.48 -26.59 -3.69
CA GLN A 414 12.41 -26.46 -2.24
C GLN A 414 13.08 -25.16 -1.76
N ALA A 415 12.70 -24.69 -0.58
CA ALA A 415 13.19 -23.44 0.00
C ALA A 415 14.72 -23.40 0.22
N ASN A 416 15.40 -24.56 0.34
CA ASN A 416 16.85 -24.62 0.51
C ASN A 416 17.65 -24.43 -0.80
N GLN A 417 17.00 -24.46 -1.97
CA GLN A 417 17.64 -24.35 -3.28
C GLN A 417 17.80 -22.89 -3.72
N SER A 418 18.70 -22.17 -3.04
CA SER A 418 18.90 -20.72 -3.21
C SER A 418 19.23 -20.26 -4.64
N GLN A 419 19.70 -21.15 -5.53
CA GLN A 419 19.97 -20.79 -6.93
C GLN A 419 18.72 -20.36 -7.72
N HIS A 420 17.51 -20.72 -7.25
CA HIS A 420 16.25 -20.37 -7.88
C HIS A 420 15.64 -19.06 -7.36
N PHE A 421 16.32 -18.35 -6.45
CA PHE A 421 15.79 -17.18 -5.77
C PHE A 421 16.80 -16.03 -5.76
N MET A 422 16.30 -14.80 -5.67
CA MET A 422 17.12 -13.60 -5.53
C MET A 422 17.57 -13.36 -4.09
N ARG A 423 16.66 -13.60 -3.14
CA ARG A 423 16.84 -13.29 -1.72
C ARG A 423 17.12 -14.55 -0.89
N PRO A 424 17.82 -14.44 0.25
CA PRO A 424 18.01 -15.57 1.17
C PRO A 424 16.69 -15.97 1.87
N VAL A 425 16.70 -17.13 2.52
CA VAL A 425 15.57 -17.57 3.37
C VAL A 425 15.37 -16.54 4.48
N GLY A 426 14.11 -16.17 4.74
CA GLY A 426 13.73 -15.17 5.74
C GLY A 426 13.47 -13.77 5.16
N GLN A 427 13.99 -13.46 3.97
CA GLN A 427 13.70 -12.21 3.24
C GLN A 427 12.65 -12.47 2.15
N ASN A 428 11.41 -12.64 2.58
CA ASN A 428 10.27 -12.81 1.69
C ASN A 428 9.58 -11.46 1.54
N GLY A 429 9.46 -10.98 0.30
CA GLY A 429 8.66 -9.80 -0.02
C GLY A 429 7.17 -10.10 0.00
N LEU A 430 6.51 -9.80 -1.10
CA LEU A 430 5.07 -9.99 -1.24
C LEU A 430 4.75 -11.49 -1.37
N ASP A 431 3.68 -11.95 -0.74
CA ASP A 431 3.17 -13.30 -0.94
C ASP A 431 2.44 -13.46 -2.27
N SER A 432 1.94 -12.35 -2.82
CA SER A 432 1.15 -12.36 -4.05
C SER A 432 0.91 -10.97 -4.63
N ALA A 433 0.47 -10.90 -5.90
CA ALA A 433 -0.25 -9.76 -6.44
C ALA A 433 -1.62 -9.59 -5.76
N ALA A 434 -1.90 -8.37 -5.28
CA ALA A 434 -3.16 -7.95 -4.65
C ALA A 434 -4.34 -7.86 -5.62
N PHE A 435 -4.04 -7.57 -6.88
CA PHE A 435 -4.92 -7.69 -8.04
C PHE A 435 -4.01 -8.05 -9.20
N HIS A 436 -4.20 -9.22 -9.81
CA HIS A 436 -3.23 -9.71 -10.79
C HIS A 436 -3.41 -9.03 -12.15
N TYR A 437 -2.85 -7.84 -12.31
CA TYR A 437 -3.06 -7.02 -13.50
C TYR A 437 -2.67 -7.71 -14.83
N SER A 438 -1.63 -8.55 -14.87
CA SER A 438 -1.30 -9.35 -16.07
C SER A 438 -2.45 -10.25 -16.53
N VAL A 439 -3.13 -10.90 -15.59
CA VAL A 439 -4.30 -11.74 -15.88
C VAL A 439 -5.47 -10.85 -16.27
N TYR A 440 -5.66 -9.71 -15.60
CA TYR A 440 -6.67 -8.72 -15.99
C TYR A 440 -6.49 -8.24 -17.43
N ARG A 441 -5.27 -7.89 -17.87
CA ARG A 441 -4.98 -7.50 -19.27
C ARG A 441 -5.20 -8.65 -20.25
N SER A 442 -4.78 -9.87 -19.91
CA SER A 442 -5.12 -11.04 -20.73
C SER A 442 -6.64 -11.22 -20.85
N LEU A 443 -7.39 -10.87 -19.81
CA LEU A 443 -8.84 -10.99 -19.78
C LEU A 443 -9.52 -9.93 -20.62
N THR A 444 -9.06 -8.68 -20.57
CA THR A 444 -9.59 -7.60 -21.44
C THR A 444 -9.29 -7.87 -22.91
N ARG A 445 -8.09 -8.39 -23.24
CA ARG A 445 -7.73 -8.86 -24.60
C ARG A 445 -8.59 -10.03 -25.04
N PHE A 446 -8.77 -11.05 -24.19
CA PHE A 446 -9.63 -12.21 -24.46
C PHE A 446 -11.07 -11.79 -24.80
N LEU A 447 -11.62 -10.82 -24.08
CA LEU A 447 -12.98 -10.33 -24.27
C LEU A 447 -13.11 -9.22 -25.32
N SER A 448 -12.02 -8.87 -26.01
CA SER A 448 -11.96 -7.76 -26.96
C SER A 448 -12.54 -6.46 -26.37
N MET A 449 -12.28 -6.24 -25.08
CA MET A 449 -12.64 -5.02 -24.35
C MET A 449 -11.64 -3.89 -24.55
N ASP A 450 -10.58 -4.20 -25.28
CA ASP A 450 -9.37 -3.40 -25.37
C ASP A 450 -8.75 -3.52 -26.78
N GLY A 451 -7.91 -2.56 -27.14
CA GLY A 451 -7.07 -2.61 -28.34
C GLY A 451 -5.89 -3.57 -28.18
N ASN A 452 -4.86 -3.41 -29.02
CA ASN A 452 -3.62 -4.20 -28.92
C ASN A 452 -2.73 -3.68 -27.76
N LEU A 453 -3.23 -3.74 -26.51
CA LEU A 453 -2.45 -3.44 -25.30
C LEU A 453 -1.58 -4.64 -24.91
N ASP A 454 -0.62 -4.96 -25.79
CA ASP A 454 0.42 -5.92 -25.45
C ASP A 454 1.52 -5.22 -24.66
N VAL A 455 1.91 -5.83 -23.55
CA VAL A 455 3.00 -5.37 -22.68
C VAL A 455 4.14 -6.37 -22.82
N ALA A 456 5.35 -5.87 -22.99
CA ALA A 456 6.53 -6.72 -23.04
C ALA A 456 6.66 -7.55 -21.74
N TYR A 457 7.05 -8.82 -21.90
CA TYR A 457 7.32 -9.74 -20.79
C TYR A 457 6.10 -10.07 -19.90
N ASP A 458 4.89 -9.88 -20.45
CA ASP A 458 3.64 -10.20 -19.81
C ASP A 458 3.10 -11.59 -20.16
N VAL A 459 1.98 -11.98 -19.54
CA VAL A 459 1.40 -13.32 -19.73
C VAL A 459 0.58 -13.42 -21.03
N GLU A 460 0.51 -14.63 -21.55
CA GLU A 460 -0.33 -14.95 -22.72
C GLU A 460 -1.84 -14.86 -22.44
N VAL A 461 -2.65 -14.83 -23.51
CA VAL A 461 -4.13 -14.87 -23.44
C VAL A 461 -4.64 -16.31 -23.22
N ASN A 462 -3.84 -17.34 -23.55
CA ASN A 462 -4.17 -18.71 -23.21
C ASN A 462 -3.94 -18.95 -21.71
N TRP A 463 -5.01 -19.25 -20.96
CA TRP A 463 -4.96 -19.37 -19.50
C TRP A 463 -4.03 -20.47 -18.97
N ALA A 464 -3.90 -21.59 -19.68
CA ALA A 464 -2.98 -22.64 -19.29
C ALA A 464 -1.52 -22.22 -19.50
N SER A 465 -1.22 -21.59 -20.63
CA SER A 465 0.12 -21.01 -20.88
C SER A 465 0.45 -19.91 -19.88
N ALA A 466 -0.49 -19.00 -19.63
CA ALA A 466 -0.34 -17.90 -18.68
C ALA A 466 -0.05 -18.43 -17.27
N TRP A 467 -0.80 -19.44 -16.81
CA TRP A 467 -0.53 -20.09 -15.53
C TRP A 467 0.86 -20.72 -15.48
N ASN A 468 1.27 -21.43 -16.52
CA ASN A 468 2.61 -22.04 -16.58
C ASN A 468 3.72 -20.99 -16.48
N GLN A 469 3.56 -19.85 -17.16
CA GLN A 469 4.50 -18.72 -17.09
C GLN A 469 4.56 -18.13 -15.67
N ILE A 470 3.40 -17.85 -15.07
CA ILE A 470 3.29 -17.32 -13.69
C ILE A 470 3.94 -18.31 -12.72
N PHE A 471 3.59 -19.60 -12.78
CA PHE A 471 4.07 -20.63 -11.87
C PHE A 471 5.58 -20.86 -11.91
N VAL A 472 6.19 -20.77 -13.09
CA VAL A 472 7.64 -20.92 -13.22
C VAL A 472 8.38 -19.67 -12.72
N SER A 473 7.86 -18.49 -13.08
CA SER A 473 8.51 -17.22 -12.77
C SER A 473 8.31 -16.76 -11.33
N ASN A 474 7.14 -16.95 -10.74
CA ASN A 474 6.81 -16.44 -9.41
C ASN A 474 7.20 -17.45 -8.32
N ASP A 475 7.61 -16.95 -7.15
CA ASP A 475 7.88 -17.80 -5.99
C ASP A 475 6.61 -18.07 -5.18
N PHE A 476 6.01 -19.24 -5.40
CA PHE A 476 4.82 -19.70 -4.68
C PHE A 476 5.09 -20.51 -3.42
N LEU A 477 6.33 -20.59 -2.93
CA LEU A 477 6.59 -21.26 -1.67
C LEU A 477 6.05 -20.42 -0.51
N ASN A 478 5.13 -21.00 0.26
CA ASN A 478 4.67 -20.41 1.50
C ASN A 478 5.85 -20.29 2.47
N HIS A 479 6.11 -19.08 2.96
CA HIS A 479 7.26 -18.82 3.82
C HIS A 479 7.24 -19.61 5.14
N HIS A 480 6.06 -19.98 5.62
CA HIS A 480 5.88 -20.69 6.88
C HIS A 480 5.93 -22.20 6.68
N THR A 481 5.17 -22.73 5.72
CA THR A 481 5.04 -24.18 5.52
C THR A 481 6.10 -24.76 4.56
N GLY A 482 6.73 -23.92 3.73
CA GLY A 482 7.64 -24.35 2.67
C GLY A 482 6.94 -25.09 1.52
N GLN A 483 5.60 -25.12 1.51
CA GLN A 483 4.80 -25.79 0.49
C GLN A 483 4.35 -24.81 -0.59
N ILE A 484 4.05 -25.34 -1.78
CA ILE A 484 3.47 -24.55 -2.87
C ILE A 484 2.08 -24.04 -2.46
N ASP A 485 1.90 -22.73 -2.53
CA ASP A 485 0.70 -22.04 -2.08
C ASP A 485 0.43 -20.78 -2.94
N PRO A 486 -0.19 -20.95 -4.12
CA PRO A 486 -0.43 -19.84 -5.04
C PRO A 486 -1.55 -18.93 -4.56
N ARG A 487 -1.18 -17.77 -4.01
CA ARG A 487 -2.09 -16.85 -3.30
C ARG A 487 -2.39 -15.56 -4.07
N HIS A 488 -2.17 -15.54 -5.39
CA HIS A 488 -2.58 -14.40 -6.21
C HIS A 488 -4.07 -14.12 -6.11
N LEU A 489 -4.41 -12.84 -6.00
CA LEU A 489 -5.79 -12.39 -6.01
C LEU A 489 -6.21 -12.09 -7.45
N TYR A 490 -7.33 -12.68 -7.84
CA TYR A 490 -7.91 -12.53 -9.17
C TYR A 490 -9.30 -11.93 -9.07
N GLY A 491 -9.51 -10.82 -9.75
CA GLY A 491 -10.80 -10.13 -9.80
C GLY A 491 -11.02 -9.47 -11.16
N THR A 492 -12.27 -9.06 -11.40
CA THR A 492 -12.69 -8.37 -12.62
C THR A 492 -12.60 -6.86 -12.49
N SER A 493 -12.73 -6.32 -11.28
CA SER A 493 -12.66 -4.89 -11.03
C SER A 493 -12.05 -4.62 -9.66
N ASN A 494 -11.61 -3.38 -9.45
CA ASN A 494 -11.16 -2.82 -8.17
C ASN A 494 -11.41 -1.30 -8.20
N GLN A 495 -10.93 -0.57 -7.20
CA GLN A 495 -11.11 0.88 -7.09
C GLN A 495 -10.40 1.69 -8.19
N ASP A 496 -9.41 1.12 -8.87
CA ASP A 496 -8.56 1.82 -9.86
C ASP A 496 -8.93 1.48 -11.32
N VAL A 497 -9.78 0.49 -11.55
CA VAL A 497 -10.26 0.09 -12.88
C VAL A 497 -11.76 0.29 -13.02
N PHE A 498 -12.23 0.38 -14.27
CA PHE A 498 -13.65 0.58 -14.53
C PHE A 498 -14.50 -0.61 -14.06
N ARG A 499 -15.74 -0.31 -13.70
CA ARG A 499 -16.77 -1.32 -13.45
C ARG A 499 -17.30 -1.85 -14.77
N TRP A 500 -17.19 -3.15 -14.99
CA TRP A 500 -17.56 -3.77 -16.26
C TRP A 500 -19.04 -3.62 -16.65
N PRO A 501 -20.01 -3.60 -15.71
CA PRO A 501 -21.42 -3.30 -16.03
C PRO A 501 -21.64 -2.00 -16.81
N SER A 502 -20.75 -1.01 -16.65
CA SER A 502 -20.80 0.27 -17.40
C SER A 502 -20.53 0.10 -18.91
N LEU A 503 -19.99 -1.03 -19.35
CA LEU A 503 -19.66 -1.29 -20.75
C LEU A 503 -20.83 -1.88 -21.53
N LYS A 504 -20.76 -1.79 -22.86
CA LYS A 504 -21.68 -2.52 -23.75
C LYS A 504 -21.55 -4.03 -23.53
N ASN A 505 -22.69 -4.67 -23.24
CA ASN A 505 -22.79 -6.07 -22.80
C ASN A 505 -21.96 -6.35 -21.53
N GLY A 506 -21.83 -5.35 -20.66
CA GLY A 506 -20.97 -5.35 -19.49
C GLY A 506 -21.24 -6.49 -18.51
N THR A 507 -22.50 -6.71 -18.14
CA THR A 507 -22.90 -7.79 -17.23
C THR A 507 -22.50 -9.17 -17.75
N ALA A 508 -22.69 -9.45 -19.04
CA ALA A 508 -22.29 -10.73 -19.63
C ALA A 508 -20.76 -10.91 -19.64
N LYS A 509 -20.02 -9.83 -19.90
CA LYS A 509 -18.55 -9.82 -19.79
C LYS A 509 -18.12 -10.06 -18.36
N LEU A 510 -18.75 -9.40 -17.38
CA LEU A 510 -18.46 -9.54 -15.95
C LEU A 510 -18.61 -11.00 -15.53
N LEU A 511 -19.73 -11.65 -15.86
CA LEU A 511 -19.97 -13.05 -15.53
C LEU A 511 -18.91 -13.99 -16.14
N LEU A 512 -18.51 -13.76 -17.39
CA LEU A 512 -17.44 -14.54 -18.03
C LEU A 512 -16.06 -14.26 -17.40
N GLY A 513 -15.80 -13.02 -17.03
CA GLY A 513 -14.59 -12.63 -16.29
C GLY A 513 -14.51 -13.34 -14.95
N GLN A 514 -15.58 -13.29 -14.17
CA GLN A 514 -15.70 -13.94 -12.86
C GLN A 514 -15.59 -15.47 -12.96
N LEU A 515 -16.11 -16.09 -14.04
CA LEU A 515 -15.89 -17.51 -14.30
C LEU A 515 -14.39 -17.84 -14.37
N ILE A 516 -13.62 -17.02 -15.09
CA ILE A 516 -12.19 -17.23 -15.27
C ILE A 516 -11.42 -16.94 -13.97
N THR A 517 -11.66 -15.78 -13.34
CA THR A 517 -10.93 -15.37 -12.13
C THR A 517 -11.25 -16.25 -10.93
N ASN A 518 -12.48 -16.77 -10.82
CA ASN A 518 -12.92 -17.50 -9.63
C ASN A 518 -12.82 -19.02 -9.78
N LEU A 519 -12.98 -19.57 -10.99
CA LEU A 519 -13.03 -21.04 -11.19
C LEU A 519 -11.88 -21.61 -12.03
N VAL A 520 -11.18 -20.78 -12.82
CA VAL A 520 -10.11 -21.26 -13.72
C VAL A 520 -8.73 -20.95 -13.15
N MET A 521 -8.49 -19.72 -12.72
CA MET A 521 -7.18 -19.29 -12.25
C MET A 521 -6.88 -19.81 -10.83
N PRO A 522 -5.72 -20.46 -10.58
CA PRO A 522 -5.37 -20.95 -9.25
C PRO A 522 -4.95 -19.81 -8.31
N GLY A 523 -5.86 -19.41 -7.41
CA GLY A 523 -5.60 -18.34 -6.45
C GLY A 523 -6.80 -18.02 -5.57
N ILE A 524 -6.87 -16.76 -5.14
CA ILE A 524 -7.90 -16.23 -4.26
C ILE A 524 -8.86 -15.38 -5.11
N PRO A 525 -10.16 -15.70 -5.15
CA PRO A 525 -11.16 -14.85 -5.77
C PRO A 525 -11.25 -13.50 -5.04
N LEU A 526 -11.26 -12.42 -5.80
CA LEU A 526 -11.37 -11.05 -5.34
C LEU A 526 -12.59 -10.40 -6.01
N ALA A 527 -13.46 -9.81 -5.21
CA ALA A 527 -14.59 -9.03 -5.71
C ALA A 527 -14.57 -7.62 -5.16
N TYR A 528 -15.09 -6.69 -5.95
CA TYR A 528 -15.22 -5.30 -5.55
C TYR A 528 -16.69 -4.98 -5.25
N TYR A 529 -16.96 -4.30 -4.14
CA TYR A 529 -18.33 -4.08 -3.68
C TYR A 529 -19.24 -3.49 -4.76
N GLY A 530 -20.48 -3.96 -4.84
CA GLY A 530 -21.44 -3.52 -5.86
C GLY A 530 -21.35 -4.29 -7.19
N GLU A 531 -20.28 -5.05 -7.45
CA GLU A 531 -20.25 -5.99 -8.59
C GLU A 531 -21.40 -7.00 -8.50
N GLU A 532 -21.75 -7.45 -7.30
CA GLU A 532 -22.85 -8.39 -7.08
C GLU A 532 -24.24 -7.78 -7.36
N GLN A 533 -24.33 -6.45 -7.49
CA GLN A 533 -25.56 -5.71 -7.78
C GLN A 533 -25.55 -5.08 -9.18
N ASP A 534 -24.62 -5.48 -10.05
CA ASP A 534 -24.46 -4.93 -11.40
C ASP A 534 -24.24 -3.40 -11.39
N MET A 535 -23.53 -2.90 -10.37
CA MET A 535 -23.27 -1.46 -10.21
C MET A 535 -22.49 -0.90 -11.40
N TYR A 536 -23.06 0.11 -12.07
CA TYR A 536 -22.52 0.74 -13.29
C TYR A 536 -22.08 2.20 -13.08
N LEU A 537 -22.21 2.73 -11.86
CA LEU A 537 -21.81 4.09 -11.53
C LEU A 537 -20.28 4.24 -11.61
N TYR A 538 -19.85 5.30 -12.32
CA TYR A 538 -18.44 5.69 -12.41
C TYR A 538 -17.99 6.27 -11.07
N ASP A 539 -17.26 5.49 -10.28
CA ASP A 539 -16.48 6.00 -9.16
C ASP A 539 -15.10 6.38 -9.70
N SER A 540 -14.97 7.60 -10.25
CA SER A 540 -13.69 8.06 -10.80
C SER A 540 -12.85 8.70 -9.70
N GLN A 541 -11.99 7.96 -9.03
CA GLN A 541 -11.04 8.49 -8.02
C GLN A 541 -9.73 9.02 -8.62
N GLY A 542 -9.56 8.89 -9.95
CA GLY A 542 -8.40 9.45 -10.65
C GLY A 542 -8.52 10.96 -10.84
N LYS A 543 -7.60 11.73 -10.24
CA LYS A 543 -7.47 13.19 -10.40
C LYS A 543 -7.57 13.58 -11.88
N SER A 544 -8.57 14.41 -12.19
CA SER A 544 -8.57 15.31 -13.34
C SER A 544 -8.54 16.74 -12.81
N GLU A 545 -7.35 17.33 -12.75
CA GLU A 545 -7.22 18.79 -12.69
C GLU A 545 -6.82 19.28 -14.09
N LEU A 546 -7.50 20.35 -14.50
CA LEU A 546 -7.30 21.09 -15.75
C LEU A 546 -5.88 21.64 -15.92
#